data_AF-A0A3A4SB41-F1
#
_entry.id   AF-A0A3A4SB41-F1
#
_cell.length_a   1.000
_cell.length_b   1.000
_cell.length_c   1.000
_cell.angle_alpha   90.00
_cell.angle_beta   90.00
_cell.angle_gamma   90.00
#
_symmetry.space_group_name_H-M   'P 1'
#
loop_
_entity.id
_entity.type
_entity.pdbx_description
1 polymer ?
#
loop_
_entity_poly.entity_id
_entity_poly.type
_entity_poly.pdbx_seq_one_letter_code
_entity_poly.pdbx_strand_id
1 'polypeptide(L)'
;MNIPEWLPEMAMVDGVWEEVCAGLYAIFQKDIVKGGRVYKNRPVWWDRRVVDGEYEEGFWHLISVDDNELQERLFDPRRAEKLPWCGPTISNSDDGFVRAWDYQEGRKKIRTYLWLEPLDYVIIMEKQKKGGRDIAFLITAYHIDGDSTRRRLMRKYQNRVP
;
A
#
# COMPACT_ATOMS: atom_id res chain seq x y z
N MET A 1 -18.55 -3.04 -13.52
CA MET A 1 -17.16 -2.60 -13.31
C MET A 1 -16.25 -3.69 -13.83
N ASN A 2 -15.18 -3.34 -14.56
CA ASN A 2 -14.20 -4.33 -15.01
C ASN A 2 -13.15 -4.50 -13.91
N ILE A 3 -13.03 -5.70 -13.35
CA ILE A 3 -12.09 -6.04 -12.27
C ILE A 3 -11.00 -6.92 -12.90
N PRO A 4 -9.70 -6.68 -12.65
CA PRO A 4 -8.64 -7.52 -13.17
C PRO A 4 -8.76 -8.96 -12.64
N GLU A 5 -8.59 -9.96 -13.49
CA GLU A 5 -8.68 -11.39 -13.10
C GLU A 5 -7.62 -11.81 -12.06
N TRP A 6 -6.49 -11.11 -12.02
CA TRP A 6 -5.41 -11.36 -11.08
C TRP A 6 -5.66 -10.76 -9.69
N LEU A 7 -6.71 -9.96 -9.52
CA LEU A 7 -7.01 -9.31 -8.26
C LEU A 7 -7.83 -10.25 -7.36
N PRO A 8 -7.36 -10.58 -6.15
CA PRO A 8 -8.10 -11.47 -5.26
C PRO A 8 -9.31 -10.76 -4.64
N GLU A 9 -10.19 -11.55 -4.02
CA GLU A 9 -11.29 -11.03 -3.21
C GLU A 9 -10.78 -10.19 -2.03
N MET A 10 -11.65 -9.30 -1.53
CA MET A 10 -11.38 -8.51 -0.33
C MET A 10 -11.35 -9.40 0.91
N ALA A 11 -10.52 -9.03 1.88
CA ALA A 11 -10.45 -9.70 3.17
C ALA A 11 -11.73 -9.45 3.99
N MET A 12 -12.16 -10.48 4.72
CA MET A 12 -13.19 -10.38 5.75
C MET A 12 -12.63 -9.59 6.93
N VAL A 13 -13.32 -8.52 7.34
CA VAL A 13 -12.90 -7.61 8.42
C VAL A 13 -13.96 -7.40 9.48
N ASP A 14 -15.08 -8.12 9.38
CA ASP A 14 -16.10 -8.23 10.41
C ASP A 14 -15.79 -9.41 11.34
N GLY A 15 -16.12 -9.25 12.62
CA GLY A 15 -15.94 -10.29 13.64
C GLY A 15 -15.13 -9.83 14.84
N VAL A 16 -14.57 -10.81 15.55
CA VAL A 16 -13.72 -10.60 16.73
C VAL A 16 -12.38 -10.02 16.29
N TRP A 17 -11.96 -8.92 16.92
CA TRP A 17 -10.78 -8.15 16.51
C TRP A 17 -9.53 -9.00 16.40
N GLU A 18 -9.28 -9.88 17.38
CA GLU A 18 -8.11 -10.74 17.43
C GLU A 18 -8.05 -11.69 16.23
N GLU A 19 -9.20 -12.25 15.83
CA GLU A 19 -9.31 -13.14 14.67
C GLU A 19 -9.12 -12.39 13.35
N VAL A 20 -9.78 -11.23 13.21
CA VAL A 20 -9.64 -10.35 12.04
C VAL A 20 -8.19 -9.92 11.86
N CYS A 21 -7.56 -9.44 12.94
CA CYS A 21 -6.20 -8.93 12.90
C CYS A 21 -5.19 -10.04 12.59
N ALA A 22 -5.34 -11.23 13.19
CA ALA A 22 -4.52 -12.40 12.87
C ALA A 22 -4.69 -12.85 11.41
N GLY A 23 -5.93 -12.86 10.88
CA GLY A 23 -6.22 -13.18 9.49
C GLY A 23 -5.57 -12.21 8.50
N LEU A 24 -5.69 -10.91 8.75
CA LEU A 24 -5.03 -9.86 7.98
C LEU A 24 -3.50 -9.99 8.04
N TYR A 25 -2.94 -10.29 9.22
CA TYR A 25 -1.51 -10.48 9.34
C TYR A 25 -1.02 -11.73 8.59
N ALA A 26 -1.80 -12.81 8.55
CA ALA A 26 -1.48 -13.98 7.74
C ALA A 26 -1.43 -13.66 6.23
N ILE A 27 -2.34 -12.81 5.75
CA ILE A 27 -2.31 -12.28 4.38
C ILE A 27 -1.03 -11.47 4.15
N PHE A 28 -0.71 -10.53 5.04
CA PHE A 28 0.51 -9.72 4.96
C PHE A 28 1.78 -10.58 4.94
N GLN A 29 1.86 -11.60 5.81
CA GLN A 29 3.00 -12.51 5.86
C GLN A 29 3.16 -13.30 4.56
N LYS A 30 2.07 -13.85 4.02
CA LYS A 30 2.10 -14.59 2.76
C LYS A 30 2.54 -13.67 1.61
N ASP A 31 1.98 -12.47 1.55
CA ASP A 31 2.06 -11.62 0.37
C ASP A 31 3.31 -10.75 0.34
N ILE A 32 3.66 -10.10 1.46
CA ILE A 32 4.75 -9.14 1.57
C ILE A 32 6.00 -9.80 2.17
N VAL A 33 5.87 -10.49 3.30
CA VAL A 33 7.03 -11.02 4.03
C VAL A 33 7.68 -12.20 3.30
N LYS A 34 6.89 -13.21 2.95
CA LYS A 34 7.34 -14.43 2.27
C LYS A 34 7.32 -14.31 0.75
N GLY A 35 6.41 -13.50 0.20
CA GLY A 35 6.19 -13.37 -1.23
C GLY A 35 7.33 -12.71 -2.01
N GLY A 36 8.25 -12.00 -1.33
CA GLY A 36 9.47 -11.47 -1.96
C GLY A 36 9.16 -10.54 -3.15
N ARG A 37 8.31 -9.53 -2.95
CA ARG A 37 7.84 -8.67 -4.03
C ARG A 37 8.96 -7.84 -4.64
N VAL A 38 8.89 -7.62 -5.95
CA VAL A 38 9.81 -6.81 -6.73
C VAL A 38 9.00 -5.82 -7.54
N TYR A 39 9.42 -4.55 -7.53
CA TYR A 39 8.88 -3.51 -8.39
C TYR A 39 10.01 -2.97 -9.27
N LYS A 40 9.90 -3.13 -10.60
CA LYS A 40 10.89 -2.67 -11.60
C LYS A 40 12.34 -2.98 -11.19
N ASN A 41 12.62 -4.26 -10.92
CA ASN A 41 13.92 -4.79 -10.46
C ASN A 41 14.41 -4.32 -9.08
N ARG A 42 13.56 -3.63 -8.30
CA ARG A 42 13.86 -3.24 -6.92
C ARG A 42 13.10 -4.15 -5.97
N PRO A 43 13.76 -4.80 -4.99
CA PRO A 43 13.03 -5.53 -3.97
C PRO A 43 12.15 -4.54 -3.18
N VAL A 44 10.92 -4.97 -2.89
CA VAL A 44 10.01 -4.22 -2.06
C VAL A 44 10.32 -4.51 -0.61
N TRP A 45 10.69 -3.47 0.11
CA TRP A 45 10.93 -3.53 1.56
C TRP A 45 9.84 -2.76 2.28
N TRP A 46 9.67 -3.01 3.56
CA TRP A 46 8.66 -2.36 4.39
C TRP A 46 9.27 -2.06 5.77
N ASP A 47 8.49 -1.40 6.62
CA ASP A 47 8.89 -1.14 7.98
C ASP A 47 8.72 -2.39 8.86
N ARG A 48 9.85 -2.94 9.32
CA ARG A 48 9.91 -4.17 10.14
C ARG A 48 9.98 -3.92 11.63
N ARG A 49 9.94 -2.64 12.05
CA ARG A 49 9.92 -2.32 13.47
C ARG A 49 8.63 -2.86 14.08
N VAL A 50 8.68 -3.26 15.35
CA VAL A 50 7.51 -3.55 16.16
C VAL A 50 7.59 -2.54 17.30
N VAL A 51 6.74 -1.51 17.25
CA VAL A 51 6.75 -0.43 18.25
C VAL A 51 5.73 -0.70 19.35
N ASP A 52 4.53 -1.13 18.94
CA ASP A 52 3.44 -1.49 19.83
C ASP A 52 2.77 -2.81 19.40
N GLY A 53 2.43 -3.65 20.36
CA GLY A 53 1.87 -4.98 20.13
C GLY A 53 2.85 -5.99 19.50
N GLU A 54 2.32 -6.87 18.65
CA GLU A 54 3.02 -8.06 18.14
C GLU A 54 3.42 -7.97 16.65
N TYR A 55 2.89 -6.99 15.93
CA TYR A 55 3.01 -6.91 14.47
C TYR A 55 3.87 -5.73 14.00
N GLU A 56 4.46 -5.88 12.82
CA GLU A 56 5.37 -4.91 12.24
C GLU A 56 4.64 -3.62 11.81
N GLU A 57 5.29 -2.45 11.95
CA GLU A 57 4.72 -1.15 11.54
C GLU A 57 4.25 -1.13 10.08
N GLY A 58 4.96 -1.84 9.20
CA GLY A 58 4.58 -1.99 7.80
C GLY A 58 3.22 -2.66 7.61
N PHE A 59 2.81 -3.56 8.50
CA PHE A 59 1.47 -4.13 8.51
C PHE A 59 0.44 -3.08 8.91
N TRP A 60 0.68 -2.37 10.03
CA TRP A 60 -0.22 -1.33 10.50
C TRP A 60 -0.42 -0.22 9.46
N HIS A 61 0.62 0.22 8.75
CA HIS A 61 0.52 1.19 7.65
C HIS A 61 -0.44 0.78 6.52
N LEU A 62 -0.77 -0.51 6.40
CA LEU A 62 -1.66 -1.06 5.38
C LEU A 62 -3.07 -1.37 5.88
N ILE A 63 -3.36 -1.23 7.19
CA ILE A 63 -4.69 -1.52 7.76
C ILE A 63 -5.24 -0.44 8.68
N SER A 64 -4.43 0.55 9.08
CA SER A 64 -4.85 1.68 9.90
C SER A 64 -4.52 3.05 9.29
N VAL A 65 -5.13 4.10 9.82
CA VAL A 65 -4.88 5.52 9.49
C VAL A 65 -4.33 6.25 10.72
N ASP A 66 -3.45 7.22 10.50
CA ASP A 66 -2.96 8.06 11.61
C ASP A 66 -4.07 9.01 12.05
N ASP A 67 -4.35 9.04 13.35
CA ASP A 67 -5.21 10.04 13.97
C ASP A 67 -4.35 11.14 14.61
N ASN A 68 -4.51 12.37 14.13
CA ASN A 68 -3.70 13.49 14.59
C ASN A 68 -4.12 14.01 15.98
N GLU A 69 -5.32 13.72 16.45
CA GLU A 69 -5.79 14.20 17.77
C GLU A 69 -5.30 13.26 18.86
N LEU A 70 -5.45 11.96 18.63
CA LEU A 70 -5.06 10.89 19.56
C LEU A 70 -3.59 10.50 19.44
N GLN A 71 -2.90 10.95 18.38
CA GLN A 71 -1.49 10.60 18.09
C GLN A 71 -1.27 9.08 18.01
N GLU A 72 -2.28 8.35 17.55
CA GLU A 72 -2.27 6.89 17.41
C GLU A 72 -2.78 6.44 16.04
N ARG A 73 -2.59 5.17 15.69
CA ARG A 73 -3.16 4.61 14.44
C ARG A 73 -4.48 3.92 14.73
N LEU A 74 -5.54 4.37 14.08
CA LEU A 74 -6.88 3.77 14.20
C LEU A 74 -7.14 2.79 13.05
N PHE A 75 -7.72 1.64 13.37
CA PHE A 75 -8.10 0.63 12.38
C PHE A 75 -9.05 1.23 11.31
N ASP A 76 -8.76 0.95 10.04
CA ASP A 76 -9.52 1.44 8.88
C ASP A 76 -10.03 0.22 8.10
N PRO A 77 -11.33 -0.17 8.28
CA PRO A 77 -11.89 -1.35 7.64
C PRO A 77 -11.81 -1.31 6.10
N ARG A 78 -12.00 -0.13 5.48
CA ARG A 78 -11.99 0.02 4.02
C ARG A 78 -10.60 -0.14 3.42
N ARG A 79 -9.59 0.23 4.19
CA ARG A 79 -8.19 -0.03 3.86
C ARG A 79 -7.84 -1.50 4.10
N ALA A 80 -8.23 -2.04 5.25
CA ALA A 80 -7.92 -3.41 5.66
C ALA A 80 -8.54 -4.48 4.75
N GLU A 81 -9.80 -4.30 4.32
CA GLU A 81 -10.47 -5.22 3.37
C GLU A 81 -9.68 -5.36 2.06
N LYS A 82 -8.90 -4.35 1.68
CA LYS A 82 -8.08 -4.32 0.45
C LYS A 82 -6.61 -4.71 0.67
N LEU A 83 -6.22 -5.16 1.86
CA LEU A 83 -4.88 -5.67 2.11
C LEU A 83 -4.44 -6.77 1.10
N PRO A 84 -5.29 -7.74 0.72
CA PRO A 84 -4.94 -8.76 -0.29
C PRO A 84 -4.54 -8.21 -1.66
N TRP A 85 -4.88 -6.95 -1.96
CA TRP A 85 -4.63 -6.34 -3.27
C TRP A 85 -3.21 -5.78 -3.39
N CYS A 86 -2.50 -5.59 -2.26
CA CYS A 86 -1.23 -4.90 -2.21
C CYS A 86 -0.17 -5.58 -3.10
N GLY A 87 0.18 -6.83 -2.81
CA GLY A 87 1.18 -7.58 -3.56
C GLY A 87 0.79 -7.85 -5.02
N PRO A 88 -0.45 -8.30 -5.33
CA PRO A 88 -0.89 -8.47 -6.72
C PRO A 88 -0.80 -7.19 -7.54
N THR A 89 -1.15 -6.03 -6.99
CA THR A 89 -1.03 -4.74 -7.70
C THR A 89 0.43 -4.36 -7.95
N ILE A 90 1.34 -4.66 -7.01
CA ILE A 90 2.78 -4.47 -7.21
C ILE A 90 3.30 -5.39 -8.31
N SER A 91 2.92 -6.67 -8.28
CA SER A 91 3.36 -7.68 -9.26
C SER A 91 2.83 -7.41 -10.67
N ASN A 92 1.65 -6.80 -10.79
CA ASN A 92 1.01 -6.46 -12.07
C ASN A 92 1.08 -4.96 -12.35
N SER A 93 2.15 -4.27 -11.94
CA SER A 93 2.24 -2.81 -12.06
C SER A 93 2.29 -2.27 -13.49
N ASP A 94 2.57 -3.14 -14.46
CA ASP A 94 2.60 -2.80 -15.90
C ASP A 94 1.28 -3.14 -16.60
N ASP A 95 0.31 -3.71 -15.89
CA ASP A 95 -1.04 -3.96 -16.39
C ASP A 95 -1.79 -2.63 -16.62
N GLY A 96 -2.62 -2.56 -17.67
CA GLY A 96 -3.40 -1.37 -18.03
C GLY A 96 -4.40 -0.92 -16.96
N PHE A 97 -4.75 -1.77 -15.99
CA PHE A 97 -5.55 -1.40 -14.82
C PHE A 97 -4.78 -0.56 -13.79
N VAL A 98 -3.45 -0.62 -13.79
CA VAL A 98 -2.59 0.05 -12.80
C VAL A 98 -1.95 1.29 -13.42
N ARG A 99 -2.35 2.47 -12.94
CA ARG A 99 -1.66 3.70 -13.25
C ARG A 99 -0.41 3.80 -12.37
N ALA A 100 0.77 3.57 -12.93
CA ALA A 100 2.05 3.66 -12.24
C ALA A 100 2.80 4.95 -12.59
N TRP A 101 3.24 5.74 -11.60
CA TRP A 101 4.07 6.94 -11.86
C TRP A 101 4.95 7.30 -10.66
N ASP A 102 6.00 8.07 -10.93
CA ASP A 102 6.83 8.67 -9.89
C ASP A 102 6.47 10.14 -9.71
N TYR A 103 6.47 10.61 -8.47
CA TYR A 103 6.19 12.00 -8.11
C TYR A 103 7.14 12.48 -7.04
N GLN A 104 7.65 13.71 -7.19
CA GLN A 104 8.54 14.33 -6.23
C GLN A 104 7.74 14.93 -5.07
N GLU A 105 7.79 14.29 -3.90
CA GLU A 105 7.25 14.80 -2.65
C GLU A 105 8.27 15.72 -1.97
N GLY A 106 7.93 17.00 -1.88
CA GLY A 106 8.83 18.01 -1.32
C GLY A 106 10.15 18.12 -2.11
N ARG A 107 11.27 18.42 -1.44
CA ARG A 107 12.54 18.70 -2.14
C ARG A 107 13.36 17.46 -2.52
N LYS A 108 13.18 16.31 -1.86
CA LYS A 108 14.14 15.17 -1.98
C LYS A 108 13.52 13.77 -2.09
N LYS A 109 12.22 13.59 -1.84
CA LYS A 109 11.62 12.26 -1.79
C LYS A 109 10.92 11.96 -3.10
N ILE A 110 11.36 10.93 -3.82
CA ILE A 110 10.64 10.43 -4.99
C ILE A 110 9.76 9.27 -4.52
N ARG A 111 8.45 9.47 -4.61
CA ARG A 111 7.46 8.43 -4.33
C ARG A 111 6.94 7.84 -5.63
N THR A 112 6.83 6.53 -5.66
CA THR A 112 6.14 5.77 -6.69
C THR A 112 4.70 5.54 -6.23
N TYR A 113 3.75 5.82 -7.11
CA TYR A 113 2.33 5.54 -6.92
C TYR A 113 1.91 4.44 -7.88
N LEU A 114 1.21 3.43 -7.36
CA LEU A 114 0.50 2.42 -8.15
C LEU A 114 -0.98 2.56 -7.83
N TRP A 115 -1.76 3.09 -8.78
CA TRP A 115 -3.18 3.36 -8.57
C TRP A 115 -4.04 2.43 -9.43
N LEU A 116 -4.77 1.54 -8.77
CA LEU A 116 -5.91 0.83 -9.32
C LEU A 116 -7.10 1.79 -9.41
N GLU A 117 -7.10 2.63 -10.44
CA GLU A 117 -8.03 3.74 -10.61
C GLU A 117 -9.52 3.33 -10.60
N PRO A 118 -9.93 2.22 -11.25
CA PRO A 118 -11.33 1.80 -11.27
C PRO A 118 -11.85 1.28 -9.92
N LEU A 119 -10.95 0.94 -8.99
CA LEU A 119 -11.29 0.32 -7.69
C LEU A 119 -10.91 1.20 -6.50
N ASP A 120 -10.51 2.45 -6.77
CA ASP A 120 -10.15 3.43 -5.75
C ASP A 120 -9.15 2.85 -4.73
N TYR A 121 -8.07 2.26 -5.22
CA TYR A 121 -7.01 1.72 -4.36
C TYR A 121 -5.64 2.16 -4.83
N VAL A 122 -4.83 2.69 -3.92
CA VAL A 122 -3.50 3.21 -4.25
C VAL A 122 -2.45 2.65 -3.30
N ILE A 123 -1.32 2.27 -3.88
CA ILE A 123 -0.09 1.90 -3.17
C ILE A 123 0.92 3.03 -3.35
N ILE A 124 1.60 3.36 -2.27
CA ILE A 124 2.67 4.36 -2.27
C ILE A 124 3.96 3.73 -1.78
N MET A 125 4.99 3.81 -2.60
CA MET A 125 6.35 3.39 -2.27
C MET A 125 7.31 4.58 -2.37
N GLU A 126 8.45 4.49 -1.71
CA GLU A 126 9.54 5.46 -1.80
C GLU A 126 10.79 4.79 -2.37
N LYS A 127 11.43 5.42 -3.35
CA LYS A 127 12.72 4.95 -3.86
C LYS A 127 13.79 5.28 -2.83
N GLN A 128 14.37 4.26 -2.21
CA GLN A 128 15.41 4.41 -1.19
C GLN A 128 16.67 3.64 -1.57
N LYS A 129 17.79 4.06 -0.99
CA LYS A 129 19.04 3.30 -1.01
C LYS A 129 19.34 2.81 0.41
N LYS A 130 19.24 1.50 0.64
CA LYS A 130 19.56 0.88 1.94
C LYS A 130 20.61 -0.20 1.76
N GLY A 131 21.66 -0.16 2.58
CA GLY A 131 22.77 -1.13 2.50
C GLY A 131 23.42 -1.21 1.11
N GLY A 132 23.50 -0.09 0.39
CA GLY A 132 24.05 -0.02 -0.97
C GLY A 132 23.12 -0.48 -2.09
N ARG A 133 21.91 -1.00 -1.79
CA ARG A 133 20.94 -1.45 -2.79
C ARG A 133 19.82 -0.44 -2.99
N ASP A 134 19.37 -0.30 -4.23
CA ASP A 134 18.15 0.43 -4.55
C ASP A 134 16.93 -0.43 -4.24
N ILE A 135 16.02 0.10 -3.44
CA ILE A 135 14.82 -0.59 -2.98
C ILE A 135 13.57 0.25 -3.29
N ALA A 136 12.43 -0.42 -3.35
CA ALA A 136 11.12 0.23 -3.30
C ALA A 136 10.57 0.04 -1.88
N PHE A 137 10.63 1.08 -1.06
CA PHE A 137 10.16 0.99 0.32
C PHE A 137 8.65 1.26 0.38
N LEU A 138 7.85 0.26 0.72
CA LEU A 138 6.40 0.33 0.90
C LEU A 138 6.09 1.27 2.07
N ILE A 139 5.47 2.41 1.74
CA ILE A 139 5.08 3.42 2.72
C ILE A 139 3.68 3.12 3.24
N THR A 140 2.72 2.90 2.34
CA THR A 140 1.33 2.65 2.69
C THR A 140 0.56 2.16 1.45
N ALA A 141 -0.62 1.60 1.67
CA ALA A 141 -1.63 1.38 0.65
C ALA A 141 -3.01 1.61 1.27
N TYR A 142 -3.94 2.17 0.49
CA TYR A 142 -5.26 2.52 1.03
C TYR A 142 -6.33 2.70 -0.03
N HIS A 143 -7.58 2.60 0.45
CA HIS A 143 -8.76 2.96 -0.32
C HIS A 143 -8.89 4.48 -0.45
N ILE A 144 -9.13 4.96 -1.65
CA ILE A 144 -9.37 6.37 -1.92
C ILE A 144 -10.82 6.70 -1.58
N ASP A 145 -10.98 7.47 -0.52
CA ASP A 145 -12.28 8.03 -0.15
C ASP A 145 -12.48 9.41 -0.80
N GLY A 146 -13.49 9.51 -1.64
CA GLY A 146 -14.00 10.75 -2.23
C GLY A 146 -13.18 11.41 -3.36
N ASP A 147 -13.83 12.38 -4.01
CA ASP A 147 -13.30 13.08 -5.19
C ASP A 147 -12.10 14.00 -4.90
N SER A 148 -11.94 14.45 -3.65
CA SER A 148 -10.83 15.34 -3.27
C SER A 148 -9.49 14.61 -3.39
N THR A 149 -9.43 13.38 -2.89
CA THR A 149 -8.27 12.49 -2.94
C THR A 149 -7.98 12.05 -4.37
N ARG A 150 -9.01 11.65 -5.13
CA ARG A 150 -8.87 11.34 -6.57
C ARG A 150 -8.28 12.51 -7.35
N ARG A 151 -8.83 13.72 -7.19
CA ARG A 151 -8.30 14.94 -7.85
C ARG A 151 -6.87 15.25 -7.43
N ARG A 152 -6.48 14.97 -6.19
CA ARG A 152 -5.10 15.16 -5.72
C ARG A 152 -4.15 14.15 -6.37
N LEU A 153 -4.53 12.89 -6.49
CA LEU A 153 -3.73 11.86 -7.17
C LEU A 153 -3.60 12.17 -8.67
N MET A 154 -4.68 12.58 -9.34
CA MET A 154 -4.61 13.00 -10.75
C MET A 154 -3.68 14.19 -10.96
N ARG A 155 -3.70 15.19 -10.06
CA ARG A 155 -2.74 16.31 -10.10
C ARG A 155 -1.30 15.83 -9.96
N LYS A 156 -1.03 14.85 -9.08
CA LYS A 156 0.31 14.25 -8.95
C LYS A 156 0.71 13.49 -10.21
N TYR A 157 -0.21 12.75 -10.82
CA TYR A 157 0.03 12.03 -12.07
C TYR A 157 0.33 12.97 -13.26
N GLN A 158 -0.37 14.10 -13.35
CA GLN A 158 -0.13 15.12 -14.37
C GLN A 158 1.23 15.81 -14.19
N ASN A 159 1.66 16.01 -12.94
CA ASN A 159 2.95 16.61 -12.58
C ASN A 159 4.00 15.55 -12.20
N ARG A 160 3.90 14.35 -12.77
CA ARG A 160 4.83 13.24 -12.50
C ARG A 160 6.24 13.59 -12.98
N VAL A 161 7.23 12.91 -12.39
CA VAL A 161 8.60 12.93 -12.90
C VAL A 161 8.60 12.33 -14.31
N PRO A 162 9.32 12.93 -15.27
CA PRO A 162 9.47 12.38 -16.63
C PRO A 162 9.95 10.93 -16.66
#